data_AF-A0A7C7ZU12-F1
#
_entry.id   AF-A0A7C7ZU12-F1
#
_cell.length_a   1.000
_cell.length_b   1.000
_cell.length_c   1.000
_cell.angle_alpha   90.00
_cell.angle_beta   90.00
_cell.angle_gamma   90.00
#
_symmetry.space_group_name_H-M   'P 1'
#
loop_
_entity.id
_entity.type
_entity.pdbx_description
1 polymer ?
#
loop_
_entity_poly.entity_id
_entity_poly.type
_entity_poly.pdbx_seq_one_letter_code
_entity_poly.pdbx_strand_id
1 'polypeptide(L)' 'YSFTLGESIGLALVASDLADMGTRFEIFEDNMGDSRLYATVVPTPFYDPDGNRLKM' A
#
# COMPACT_ATOMS: atom_id res chain seq x y z
N TYR A 1 7.88 5.16 5.02
CA TYR A 1 8.06 5.99 3.82
C TYR A 1 9.13 5.37 2.93
N SER A 2 8.79 5.07 1.68
CA SER A 2 9.72 4.58 0.66
C SER A 2 10.36 5.77 -0.05
N PHE A 3 11.66 5.98 0.11
CA PHE A 3 12.36 7.11 -0.54
C PHE A 3 12.37 7.01 -2.06
N THR A 4 12.44 5.80 -2.61
CA THR A 4 12.50 5.61 -4.06
C THR A 4 11.16 5.83 -4.73
N LEU A 5 10.06 5.54 -4.04
CA LEU A 5 8.70 5.74 -4.56
C LEU A 5 8.08 7.07 -4.14
N GLY A 6 8.64 7.74 -3.13
CA GLY A 6 8.11 9.01 -2.63
C GLY A 6 6.83 8.88 -1.80
N GLU A 7 6.46 7.66 -1.40
CA GLU A 7 5.18 7.36 -0.75
C GLU A 7 5.34 6.39 0.42
N SER A 8 4.38 6.40 1.35
CA SER A 8 4.29 5.38 2.40
C SER A 8 3.67 4.10 1.83
N ILE A 9 4.43 3.01 1.87
CA ILE A 9 4.01 1.69 1.39
C ILE A 9 4.03 0.72 2.58
N GLY A 10 3.05 -0.18 2.62
CA GLY A 10 2.96 -1.25 3.61
C GLY A 10 2.38 -2.52 3.00
N LEU A 11 2.67 -3.65 3.64
CA LEU A 11 2.00 -4.93 3.37
C LEU A 11 1.02 -5.20 4.50
N ALA A 12 -0.16 -5.70 4.16
CA ALA A 12 -1.22 -5.99 5.11
C ALA A 12 -1.91 -7.31 4.75
N LEU A 13 -2.39 -8.01 5.77
CA LEU A 13 -3.31 -9.14 5.59
C LEU A 13 -4.74 -8.59 5.75
N VAL A 14 -5.59 -8.89 4.78
CA VAL A 14 -6.99 -8.42 4.75
C VAL A 14 -7.91 -9.57 4.37
N ALA A 15 -9.21 -9.40 4.62
CA ALA A 15 -10.22 -10.32 4.11
C ALA A 15 -10.20 -10.30 2.56
N SER A 16 -10.53 -11.43 1.93
CA SER A 16 -10.38 -11.60 0.48
C SER A 16 -11.21 -10.62 -0.34
N ASP A 17 -12.39 -10.25 0.16
CA ASP A 17 -13.30 -9.27 -0.43
C ASP A 17 -12.78 -7.82 -0.35
N LEU A 18 -11.74 -7.57 0.43
CA LEU A 18 -11.08 -6.27 0.55
C LEU A 18 -9.73 -6.22 -0.18
N ALA A 19 -9.27 -7.33 -0.75
CA ALA A 19 -7.97 -7.44 -1.43
C ALA A 19 -8.01 -6.98 -2.90
N ASP A 20 -9.17 -6.55 -3.39
CA ASP A 20 -9.33 -6.15 -4.79
C ASP A 20 -8.53 -4.88 -5.10
N MET A 21 -7.96 -4.87 -6.31
CA MET A 21 -7.18 -3.76 -6.83
C MET A 21 -7.94 -2.43 -6.79
N GLY A 22 -7.33 -1.38 -6.26
CA GLY A 22 -7.95 -0.06 -6.14
C GLY A 22 -8.92 0.09 -4.95
N THR A 23 -9.14 -0.97 -4.16
CA THR A 23 -9.91 -0.87 -2.91
C THR A 23 -9.27 0.14 -1.98
N ARG A 24 -10.07 1.07 -1.47
CA ARG A 24 -9.65 2.13 -0.54
C ARG A 24 -9.91 1.69 0.90
N PHE A 25 -8.90 1.83 1.74
CA PHE A 25 -8.98 1.62 3.17
C PHE A 25 -8.98 2.94 3.92
N GLU A 26 -9.76 2.98 4.99
CA GLU A 26 -9.64 3.96 6.06
C GLU A 26 -8.98 3.26 7.25
N ILE A 27 -7.77 3.68 7.58
CA ILE A 27 -6.98 3.09 8.66
C ILE A 27 -7.12 4.00 9.88
N PHE A 28 -7.48 3.38 11.00
CA PHE A 28 -7.54 4.01 12.30
C PHE A 28 -6.39 3.52 13.17
N GLU A 29 -5.73 4.44 13.86
CA GLU A 29 -4.75 4.15 14.91
C GLU A 29 -5.17 4.82 16.22
N ASP A 30 -4.69 4.28 17.35
CA ASP A 30 -4.93 4.87 18.66
C ASP A 30 -4.46 6.34 18.70
N ASN A 31 -5.23 7.18 19.37
CA ASN A 31 -5.00 8.63 19.49
C ASN A 31 -5.21 9.46 18.20
N MET A 32 -5.90 8.95 17.18
CA MET A 32 -6.26 9.73 15.99
C MET A 32 -7.60 10.49 16.11
N GLY A 33 -8.43 10.20 17.12
CA GLY A 33 -9.77 10.77 17.26
C GLY A 33 -10.63 10.48 16.02
N ASP A 34 -11.17 11.54 15.40
CA ASP A 34 -11.98 11.42 14.19
C ASP A 34 -11.16 11.34 12.89
N SER A 35 -9.83 11.44 12.97
CA SER A 35 -8.95 11.41 11.79
C SER A 35 -8.72 9.99 11.29
N ARG A 36 -8.48 9.82 9.99
CA ARG A 36 -8.16 8.54 9.36
C ARG A 36 -6.97 8.68 8.41
N LEU A 37 -6.13 7.66 8.35
CA LEU A 37 -5.20 7.47 7.25
C LEU A 37 -5.91 6.77 6.10
N TYR A 38 -5.44 6.98 4.88
CA TYR A 38 -6.01 6.35 3.70
C TYR A 38 -4.94 5.58 2.96
N ALA A 39 -5.30 4.39 2.50
CA ALA A 39 -4.47 3.54 1.67
C ALA A 39 -5.30 2.95 0.53
N THR A 40 -4.62 2.59 -0.55
CA THR A 40 -5.25 1.95 -1.72
C THR A 40 -4.50 0.68 -2.03
N VAL A 41 -5.22 -0.39 -2.36
CA VAL A 41 -4.60 -1.65 -2.82
C VAL A 41 -3.93 -1.41 -4.17
N VAL A 42 -2.62 -1.66 -4.21
CA VAL A 42 -1.77 -1.54 -5.40
C VAL A 42 -1.16 -2.89 -5.77
N PRO A 43 -0.75 -3.11 -7.03
CA PRO A 43 -0.20 -4.41 -7.43
C PRO A 43 1.14 -4.66 -6.73
N THR A 44 1.42 -5.93 -6.47
CA THR A 44 2.76 -6.38 -6.08
C THR A 44 3.48 -7.02 -7.28
N PRO A 45 4.78 -6.74 -7.50
CA PRO A 45 5.61 -5.86 -6.68
C PRO A 45 5.37 -4.38 -7.00
N PHE A 46 5.33 -3.56 -5.96
CA PHE A 46 5.14 -2.10 -6.06
C PHE A 46 6.42 -1.36 -6.49
N TYR A 47 7.56 -2.04 -6.50
CA TYR A 47 8.86 -1.50 -6.87
C TYR A 47 9.50 -2.37 -7.95
N ASP A 48 9.98 -1.73 -9.03
CA ASP A 48 10.52 -2.41 -10.22
C ASP A 48 9.61 -3.54 -10.75
N PRO A 49 8.35 -3.23 -11.14
CA PRO A 49 7.37 -4.24 -11.54
C PRO A 49 7.83 -5.11 -12.72
N ASP A 50 8.64 -4.55 -13.61
CA ASP A 50 9.17 -5.24 -14.80
C ASP A 50 10.52 -5.94 -14.57
N GLY A 51 11.07 -5.82 -13.35
CA GLY A 51 12.35 -6.40 -12.97
C GLY A 51 13.53 -5.88 -13.81
N ASN A 52 13.47 -4.64 -14.29
CA ASN A 52 14.46 -4.08 -15.20
C ASN A 52 15.83 -3.95 -14.52
N ARG A 53 15.87 -3.81 -13.19
CA ARG A 53 17.12 -3.68 -12.45
C ARG A 53 17.84 -5.01 -12.23
N LEU A 54 17.15 -6.15 -12.43
CA LEU A 54 17.73 -7.49 -12.34
C LEU A 54 18.29 -8.00 -13.67
N LYS A 55 17.91 -7.39 -14.79
CA LYS A 55 18.30 -7.82 -16.14
C LYS A 55 19.64 -7.22 -16.61
N MET A 56 20.31 -6.44 -15.75
CA MET A 56 21.64 -5.86 -16.00
C MET A 56 22.75 -6.79 -15.52
#